data_AF-A0A1I1XT15-F1
#
_entry.id   AF-A0A1I1XT15-F1
#
_cell.length_a   1.000
_cell.length_b   1.000
_cell.length_c   1.000
_cell.angle_alpha   90.00
_cell.angle_beta   90.00
_cell.angle_gamma   90.00
#
_symmetry.space_group_name_H-M   'P 1'
#
loop_
_entity.id
_entity.type
_entity.pdbx_description
1 polymer ?
#
loop_
_entity_poly.entity_id
_entity_poly.type
_entity_poly.pdbx_seq_one_letter_code
_entity_poly.pdbx_strand_id
1 'polypeptide(L)'
;MGIYKRNILREYEKKSVLMLQALIFLFFYFTTIAGNNLKGVQNVILLNTKQQLPVVVVRGKVTDQEGKSLEGATVILRERAKYVLTDSKGEFVITALNKENLEFSVSGFASKVVKVSDKVLNVRLKKI
;
A
#
# COMPACT_ATOMS: atom_id res chain seq x y z
N MET A 1 8.19 -15.94 -68.77
CA MET A 1 7.81 -16.03 -67.35
C MET A 1 8.51 -15.04 -66.40
N GLY A 2 9.73 -14.54 -66.70
CA GLY A 2 10.54 -13.76 -65.74
C GLY A 2 10.23 -12.27 -65.54
N ILE A 3 9.54 -11.59 -66.46
CA ILE A 3 9.20 -10.15 -66.30
C ILE A 3 7.94 -9.98 -65.45
N TYR A 4 6.93 -10.83 -65.67
CA TYR A 4 5.69 -10.83 -64.90
C TYR A 4 5.93 -11.04 -63.40
N LYS A 5 6.75 -12.04 -63.04
CA LYS A 5 7.14 -12.32 -61.64
C LYS A 5 7.90 -11.14 -61.01
N ARG A 6 8.78 -10.46 -61.75
CA ARG A 6 9.52 -9.27 -61.27
C ARG A 6 8.63 -8.05 -61.05
N ASN A 7 7.56 -7.89 -61.83
CA ASN A 7 6.61 -6.79 -61.66
C ASN A 7 5.72 -7.03 -60.44
N ILE A 8 5.25 -8.26 -60.25
CA ILE A 8 4.49 -8.66 -59.06
C ILE A 8 5.33 -8.47 -57.80
N LEU A 9 6.58 -8.93 -57.79
CA LEU A 9 7.47 -8.77 -56.63
C LEU A 9 7.74 -7.30 -56.30
N ARG A 10 8.01 -6.46 -57.32
CA ARG A 10 8.17 -5.00 -57.12
C ARG A 10 6.89 -4.33 -56.61
N GLU A 11 5.72 -4.83 -57.02
CA GLU A 11 4.44 -4.35 -56.54
C GLU A 11 4.20 -4.74 -55.07
N TYR A 12 4.57 -5.97 -54.68
CA TYR A 12 4.53 -6.42 -53.28
C TYR A 12 5.50 -5.64 -52.39
N GLU A 13 6.72 -5.34 -52.86
CA GLU A 13 7.70 -4.52 -52.12
C GLU A 13 7.19 -3.08 -51.91
N LYS A 14 6.59 -2.47 -52.92
CA LYS A 14 6.01 -1.12 -52.78
C LYS A 14 4.85 -1.11 -51.78
N LYS A 15 3.94 -2.08 -51.86
CA LYS A 15 2.80 -2.18 -50.95
C LYS A 15 3.23 -2.48 -49.50
N SER A 16 4.25 -3.33 -49.30
CA SER A 16 4.77 -3.62 -47.96
C SER A 16 5.48 -2.42 -47.34
N VAL A 17 6.22 -1.63 -48.13
CA VAL A 17 6.83 -0.37 -47.68
C VAL A 17 5.75 0.67 -47.34
N LEU A 18 4.69 0.77 -48.15
CA LEU A 18 3.57 1.67 -47.90
C LEU A 18 2.82 1.30 -46.60
N MET A 19 2.64 0.01 -46.34
CA MET A 19 2.05 -0.49 -45.09
C MET A 19 2.93 -0.23 -43.87
N LEU A 20 4.25 -0.40 -44.00
CA LEU A 20 5.20 -0.10 -42.92
C LEU A 20 5.17 1.40 -42.57
N GLN A 21 5.11 2.28 -43.58
CA GLN A 21 4.97 3.72 -43.38
C GLN A 21 3.68 4.07 -42.62
N ALA A 22 2.55 3.46 -42.99
CA ALA A 22 1.28 3.67 -42.29
C ALA A 22 1.34 3.26 -40.80
N LEU A 23 2.05 2.18 -40.48
CA LEU A 23 2.28 1.72 -39.09
C LEU A 23 3.13 2.69 -38.27
N ILE A 24 4.16 3.28 -38.88
CA ILE A 24 4.99 4.30 -38.26
C ILE A 24 4.17 5.58 -37.99
N PHE A 25 3.36 6.03 -38.96
CA PHE A 25 2.45 7.17 -38.76
C PHE A 25 1.41 6.92 -37.67
N LEU A 26 0.87 5.69 -37.55
CA LEU A 26 -0.04 5.31 -36.47
C LEU A 26 0.63 5.38 -35.09
N PHE A 27 1.88 4.93 -34.99
CA PHE A 27 2.68 4.99 -33.77
C PHE A 27 2.95 6.44 -33.33
N PHE A 28 3.31 7.33 -34.26
CA PHE A 28 3.48 8.76 -33.96
C PHE A 28 2.17 9.46 -33.59
N TYR A 29 1.05 9.09 -34.22
CA TYR A 29 -0.29 9.55 -33.81
C TYR A 29 -0.59 9.18 -32.35
N PHE A 30 -0.20 7.97 -31.92
CA PHE A 30 -0.41 7.51 -30.55
C PHE A 30 0.46 8.28 -29.53
N THR A 31 1.72 8.60 -29.86
CA THR A 31 2.59 9.37 -28.95
C THR A 31 2.12 10.81 -28.71
N THR A 32 1.40 11.41 -29.65
CA THR A 32 0.92 12.80 -29.51
C THR A 32 -0.28 12.93 -28.55
N ILE A 33 -1.00 11.83 -28.29
CA ILE A 33 -2.17 11.81 -27.39
C ILE A 33 -1.76 11.80 -25.90
N ALA A 34 -0.46 11.71 -25.58
CA ALA A 34 0.05 11.69 -24.21
C ALA A 34 0.28 13.08 -23.58
N GLY A 35 -0.10 14.17 -24.25
CA GLY A 35 0.07 15.52 -23.72
C GLY A 35 -1.17 16.35 -23.95
N ASN A 36 -2.12 16.34 -23.01
CA ASN A 36 -3.07 17.42 -22.68
C ASN A 36 -4.13 16.94 -21.69
N ASN A 37 -3.84 16.91 -20.37
CA ASN A 37 -4.87 16.85 -19.31
C ASN A 37 -4.34 17.26 -17.91
N LEU A 38 -3.48 18.28 -17.82
CA LEU A 38 -2.85 18.65 -16.53
C LEU A 38 -3.68 19.60 -15.64
N LYS A 39 -4.87 20.02 -16.04
CA LYS A 39 -5.72 20.91 -15.22
C LYS A 39 -6.69 20.16 -14.28
N GLY A 40 -7.05 18.92 -14.61
CA GLY A 40 -7.89 18.07 -13.74
C GLY A 40 -7.11 17.28 -12.69
N VAL A 41 -5.82 17.05 -12.91
CA VAL A 41 -5.00 16.18 -12.06
C VAL A 41 -4.51 16.90 -10.79
N GLN A 42 -4.25 18.21 -10.85
CA GLN A 42 -3.77 18.96 -9.67
C GLN A 42 -4.79 18.99 -8.52
N ASN A 43 -6.08 19.08 -8.81
CA ASN A 43 -7.12 19.04 -7.77
C ASN A 43 -7.32 17.63 -7.19
N VAL A 44 -7.00 16.57 -7.92
CA VAL A 44 -7.06 15.18 -7.43
C VAL A 44 -5.86 14.88 -6.52
N ILE A 45 -4.66 15.38 -6.85
CA ILE A 45 -3.45 15.17 -6.05
C ILE A 45 -3.56 15.85 -4.66
N LEU A 46 -4.15 17.05 -4.59
CA LEU A 46 -4.39 17.78 -3.32
C LEU A 46 -5.49 17.17 -2.43
N LEU A 47 -6.49 16.51 -3.02
CA LEU A 47 -7.53 15.79 -2.27
C LEU A 47 -7.02 14.43 -1.76
N ASN A 48 -6.13 13.78 -2.52
CA ASN A 48 -5.58 12.47 -2.17
C ASN A 48 -4.58 12.50 -1.00
N THR A 49 -3.98 13.66 -0.69
CA THR A 49 -3.06 13.81 0.46
C THR A 49 -3.76 14.03 1.80
N LYS A 50 -5.07 14.34 1.83
CA LYS A 50 -5.81 14.54 3.10
C LYS A 50 -6.47 13.27 3.65
N GLN A 51 -6.45 12.18 2.89
CA GLN A 51 -7.13 10.94 3.27
C GLN A 51 -6.21 9.91 3.93
N GLN A 52 -4.91 10.19 4.05
CA GLN A 52 -4.01 9.29 4.77
C GLN A 52 -4.12 9.57 6.27
N LEU A 53 -4.59 8.56 7.01
CA LEU A 53 -4.71 8.63 8.46
C LEU A 53 -3.35 9.04 9.07
N PRO A 54 -3.32 9.97 10.04
CA PRO A 54 -2.07 10.41 10.64
C PRO A 54 -1.26 9.25 11.21
N VAL A 55 0.03 9.20 10.89
CA VAL A 55 0.98 8.28 11.54
C VAL A 55 1.25 8.79 12.96
N VAL A 56 1.14 7.91 13.95
CA VAL A 56 1.37 8.19 15.36
C VAL A 56 2.30 7.15 15.98
N VAL A 57 3.09 7.59 16.96
CA VAL A 57 3.84 6.68 17.84
C VAL A 57 2.97 6.42 19.06
N VAL A 58 2.50 5.19 19.18
CA VAL A 58 1.72 4.71 20.32
C VAL A 58 2.68 4.14 21.35
N ARG A 59 2.57 4.62 22.59
CA ARG A 59 3.25 4.08 23.76
C ARG A 59 2.22 3.51 24.71
N GLY A 60 2.62 2.60 25.58
CA GLY A 60 1.65 2.08 26.54
C GLY A 60 2.21 0.99 27.42
N LYS A 61 1.34 0.51 28.31
CA LYS A 61 1.63 -0.59 29.22
C LYS A 61 0.56 -1.66 29.15
N VAL A 62 0.98 -2.92 29.16
CA VAL A 62 0.10 -4.09 29.23
C VAL A 62 0.20 -4.69 30.62
N THR A 63 -0.94 -4.87 31.30
CA THR A 63 -1.02 -5.48 32.63
C THR A 63 -2.11 -6.53 32.69
N ASP A 64 -2.12 -7.34 33.74
CA ASP A 64 -3.28 -8.17 34.08
C ASP A 64 -4.35 -7.39 34.86
N GLN A 65 -5.40 -8.10 35.28
CA GLN A 65 -6.49 -7.57 36.11
C GLN A 65 -6.04 -7.14 37.53
N GLU A 66 -4.92 -7.67 38.03
CA GLU A 66 -4.34 -7.33 39.34
C GLU A 66 -3.37 -6.14 39.25
N GLY A 67 -3.07 -5.67 38.03
CA GLY A 67 -2.16 -4.57 37.77
C GLY A 67 -0.70 -5.02 37.61
N LYS A 68 -0.42 -6.32 37.59
CA LYS A 68 0.91 -6.86 37.32
C LYS A 68 1.27 -6.62 35.85
N SER A 69 2.47 -6.11 35.61
CA SER A 69 3.00 -5.93 34.26
C SER A 69 3.13 -7.27 33.53
N LEU A 70 2.78 -7.29 32.25
CA LEU A 70 2.90 -8.47 31.40
C LEU A 70 4.08 -8.29 30.44
N GLU A 71 5.21 -8.92 30.75
CA GLU A 71 6.38 -9.01 29.88
C GLU A 71 6.15 -10.01 28.75
N GLY A 72 6.69 -9.73 27.55
CA GLY A 72 6.58 -10.62 26.40
C GLY A 72 5.18 -10.69 25.79
N ALA A 73 4.26 -9.80 26.18
CA ALA A 73 2.98 -9.66 25.51
C ALA A 73 3.20 -9.15 24.08
N THR A 74 2.57 -9.81 23.13
CA THR A 74 2.61 -9.44 21.72
C THR A 74 1.60 -8.33 21.46
N VAL A 75 2.08 -7.25 20.83
CA VAL A 75 1.28 -6.12 20.36
C VAL A 75 1.39 -6.08 18.85
N ILE A 76 0.34 -6.50 18.15
CA ILE A 76 0.33 -6.61 16.68
C ILE A 76 -0.69 -5.65 16.07
N LEU A 77 -0.32 -5.04 14.94
CA LEU A 77 -1.26 -4.32 14.09
C LEU A 77 -2.01 -5.33 13.23
N ARG A 78 -3.34 -5.37 13.27
CA ARG A 78 -4.09 -6.40 12.51
C ARG A 78 -4.03 -6.14 11.00
N GLU A 79 -3.95 -4.87 10.61
CA GLU A 79 -3.91 -4.43 9.23
C GLU A 79 -2.52 -4.52 8.60
N ARG A 80 -1.46 -4.61 9.42
CA ARG A 80 -0.07 -4.60 8.98
C ARG A 80 0.71 -5.65 9.74
N ALA A 81 1.53 -6.46 9.07
CA ALA A 81 2.36 -7.49 9.71
C ALA A 81 3.54 -6.93 10.54
N LYS A 82 3.29 -5.91 11.37
CA LYS A 82 4.23 -5.29 12.30
C LYS A 82 3.77 -5.59 13.72
N TYR A 83 4.70 -6.10 14.53
CA TYR A 83 4.47 -6.40 15.94
C TYR A 83 5.64 -5.91 16.79
N VAL A 84 5.39 -5.75 18.08
CA VAL A 84 6.40 -5.55 19.12
C VAL A 84 6.08 -6.42 20.33
N LEU A 85 7.08 -6.68 21.16
CA LEU A 85 6.89 -7.34 22.45
C LEU A 85 6.99 -6.30 23.56
N THR A 86 6.22 -6.48 24.62
CA THR A 86 6.37 -5.69 25.84
C THR A 86 7.64 -6.08 26.59
N ASP A 87 8.27 -5.10 27.25
CA ASP A 87 9.44 -5.31 28.10
C ASP A 87 9.08 -5.83 29.52
N SER A 88 10.08 -5.94 30.40
CA SER A 88 9.92 -6.39 31.79
C SER A 88 9.01 -5.49 32.66
N LYS A 89 8.77 -4.25 32.24
CA LYS A 89 7.82 -3.33 32.87
C LYS A 89 6.44 -3.38 32.22
N GLY A 90 6.25 -4.25 31.22
CA GLY A 90 5.04 -4.37 30.41
C GLY A 90 4.88 -3.24 29.40
N GLU A 91 5.92 -2.45 29.15
CA GLU A 91 5.86 -1.27 28.29
C GLU A 91 6.07 -1.63 26.81
N PHE A 92 5.42 -0.91 25.90
CA PHE A 92 5.60 -1.06 24.47
C PHE A 92 5.63 0.28 23.74
N VAL A 93 6.26 0.28 22.56
CA VAL A 93 6.25 1.40 21.62
C VAL A 93 6.04 0.88 20.20
N ILE A 94 5.00 1.36 19.50
CA ILE A 94 4.69 0.93 18.13
C ILE A 94 4.23 2.11 17.27
N THR A 95 4.65 2.13 16.00
CA THR A 95 4.21 3.13 15.02
C THR A 95 2.94 2.64 14.33
N ALA A 96 1.84 3.37 14.52
CA ALA A 96 0.51 3.06 13.99
C ALA A 96 -0.05 4.19 13.12
N LEU A 97 -1.01 3.89 12.25
CA LEU A 97 -1.93 4.90 11.72
C LEU A 97 -3.07 5.07 12.72
N ASN A 98 -3.55 6.31 12.87
CA ASN A 98 -4.76 6.56 13.65
C ASN A 98 -5.91 5.68 13.14
N LYS A 99 -6.74 5.14 14.03
CA LYS A 99 -7.86 4.20 13.76
C LYS A 99 -7.51 2.76 13.36
N GLU A 100 -6.23 2.38 13.25
CA GLU A 100 -5.84 0.96 13.14
C GLU A 100 -6.17 0.17 14.40
N ASN A 101 -6.17 -1.16 14.30
CA ASN A 101 -6.46 -2.05 15.42
C ASN A 101 -5.17 -2.70 15.94
N LEU A 102 -4.87 -2.47 17.21
CA LEU A 102 -3.84 -3.19 17.95
C LEU A 102 -4.47 -4.38 18.66
N GLU A 103 -3.97 -5.57 18.37
CA GLU A 103 -4.31 -6.79 19.10
C GLU A 103 -3.20 -7.10 20.11
N PHE A 104 -3.61 -7.34 21.35
CA PHE A 104 -2.76 -7.63 22.48
C PHE A 104 -2.99 -9.08 22.90
N SER A 105 -1.92 -9.87 23.01
CA SER A 105 -2.00 -11.27 23.41
C SER A 105 -0.77 -11.72 24.21
N VAL A 106 -0.98 -12.67 25.10
CA VAL A 106 0.08 -13.35 25.86
C VAL A 106 -0.47 -14.67 26.39
N SER A 107 0.40 -15.68 26.54
CA SER A 107 -0.01 -17.02 26.98
C SER A 107 -0.74 -16.99 28.33
N GLY A 108 -1.87 -17.69 28.42
CA GLY A 108 -2.71 -17.74 29.63
C GLY A 108 -3.70 -16.58 29.80
N PHE A 109 -3.81 -15.67 28.81
CA PHE A 109 -4.71 -14.52 28.86
C PHE A 109 -5.55 -14.42 27.57
N ALA A 110 -6.77 -13.90 27.72
CA ALA A 110 -7.65 -13.62 26.59
C ALA A 110 -7.09 -12.45 25.78
N SER A 111 -7.06 -12.59 24.44
CA SER A 111 -6.61 -11.50 23.58
C SER A 111 -7.59 -10.33 23.62
N LYS A 112 -7.07 -9.13 23.36
CA LYS A 112 -7.86 -7.91 23.36
C LYS A 112 -7.49 -7.04 22.17
N VAL A 113 -8.49 -6.55 21.44
CA VAL A 113 -8.31 -5.62 20.33
C VAL A 113 -8.67 -4.22 20.80
N VAL A 114 -7.79 -3.25 20.53
CA VAL A 114 -7.97 -1.84 20.86
C VAL A 114 -7.68 -1.00 19.63
N LYS A 115 -8.61 -0.11 19.28
CA LYS A 115 -8.42 0.85 18.20
C LYS A 115 -7.46 1.96 18.64
N VAL A 116 -6.56 2.35 17.76
CA VAL A 116 -5.67 3.50 17.99
C VAL A 116 -6.49 4.78 17.96
N SER A 117 -6.83 5.31 19.12
CA SER A 117 -7.41 6.63 19.32
C SER A 117 -6.40 7.64 19.87
N ASP A 118 -5.44 7.15 20.65
CA ASP A 118 -4.54 7.97 21.46
C ASP A 118 -3.08 7.56 21.29
N LYS A 119 -2.16 8.49 21.61
CA LYS A 119 -0.71 8.23 21.63
C LYS A 119 -0.28 7.38 22.82
N VAL A 120 -1.11 7.27 23.86
CA VAL A 120 -0.85 6.47 25.06
C VAL A 120 -2.00 5.49 25.26
N LEU A 121 -1.72 4.19 25.24
CA LEU A 121 -2.71 3.13 25.41
C LEU A 121 -2.29 2.15 26.50
N ASN A 122 -2.97 2.19 27.64
CA ASN A 122 -2.79 1.21 28.70
C ASN A 122 -3.86 0.12 28.60
N VAL A 123 -3.44 -1.13 28.54
CA VAL A 123 -4.31 -2.26 28.26
C VAL A 123 -4.24 -3.28 29.39
N ARG A 124 -5.40 -3.64 29.92
CA ARG A 124 -5.56 -4.76 30.86
C ARG A 124 -6.07 -5.99 30.15
N LEU A 125 -5.37 -7.11 30.29
CA LEU A 125 -5.77 -8.43 29.81
C LEU A 125 -6.40 -9.25 30.94
N LYS A 126 -7.35 -10.10 30.57
CA LYS A 126 -8.06 -10.99 31.50
C LYS A 126 -7.46 -12.39 31.40
N LYS A 127 -7.11 -12.98 32.54
CA LYS A 127 -6.65 -14.37 32.61
C LYS A 127 -7.75 -15.32 32.14
N ILE A 128 -7.38 -16.37 31.39
CA ILE A 128 -8.29 -17.44 30.94
C ILE A 128 -8.49 -18.44 32.07
#